data_AF-A0AA41Y1I7-F1
#
_entry.id   AF-A0AA41Y1I7-F1
#
_cell.length_a   1.000
_cell.length_b   1.000
_cell.length_c   1.000
_cell.angle_alpha   90.00
_cell.angle_beta   90.00
_cell.angle_gamma   90.00
#
_symmetry.space_group_name_H-M   'P 1'
#
loop_
_entity.id
_entity.type
_entity.pdbx_description
1 polymer ?
#
loop_
_entity_poly.entity_id
_entity_poly.type
_entity_poly.pdbx_seq_one_letter_code
_entity_poly.pdbx_strand_id
1 'polypeptide(L)'
;MEIILYVISGFLGGGVLSYFMWDKAIQGKKRKIISEAEAEGEVIKKDKMLQAKEKFLQLKAEHEKYINEKNNKITALDNKLKQKEAGFLQRKDELQRKLKEFETDKKEVDVIRENLSVQLNMVQQKEEELERMHKQQVEQLEAISGLSAEEAKSQLVESLKNEAKTEAMSYINEIMEEAKLTANKEAKKVVVKTIQRVATETAIENAVTIFHIESDEIKGRIIGREGRNIRALEAATGVEIIVDDTPEAIVLSGFDPVRREVARLALHQLVTDGRIHPARIEEVVGKVKKQVEEEIIETGKRTTIDLGVHGLHPELIRLIGKMKYRSSYGQNLLQHSREVANLCAIMATELGLNPKWAKRAGLLHDIGKVPDDEPELPHAVLGMKLAEKYKEKPEICNAIGAHHDEVEMQSLLAPIVQVCDAISGARPGARREVVESYIKRLKALEDLALSYPGVLKTYAIQAGRELRVIVGSDKISDKETEQLSYDIAKHIQDEMTYPGQIKITVIRELRAVNYAK
;
A
#
# COMPACT_ATOMS: atom_id res chain seq x y z
N MET A 1 33.13 116.65 15.87
CA MET A 1 33.28 115.63 16.94
C MET A 1 31.98 114.84 17.16
N GLU A 2 30.80 115.47 17.12
CA GLU A 2 29.52 114.81 17.37
C GLU A 2 29.14 113.69 16.38
N ILE A 3 29.40 113.85 15.08
CA ILE A 3 29.07 112.83 14.05
C ILE A 3 29.83 111.50 14.29
N ILE A 4 31.09 111.57 14.72
CA ILE A 4 31.93 110.39 15.01
C ILE A 4 31.38 109.63 16.23
N LEU A 5 30.87 110.36 17.24
CA LEU A 5 30.26 109.77 18.43
C LEU A 5 28.98 109.01 18.10
N TYR A 6 28.13 109.53 17.21
CA TYR A 6 26.91 108.84 16.76
C TYR A 6 27.20 107.57 15.95
N VAL A 7 28.23 107.59 15.11
CA VAL A 7 28.66 106.41 14.33
C VAL A 7 29.20 105.32 15.26
N ILE A 8 30.02 105.68 16.26
CA ILE A 8 30.55 104.74 17.25
C ILE A 8 29.41 104.17 18.12
N SER A 9 28.46 105.00 18.56
CA SER A 9 27.31 104.51 19.33
C SER A 9 26.38 103.61 18.51
N GLY A 10 26.21 103.89 17.21
CA GLY A 10 25.44 103.05 16.30
C GLY A 10 26.12 101.70 16.04
N PHE A 11 27.45 101.69 15.90
CA PHE A 11 28.22 100.47 15.71
C PHE A 11 28.26 99.60 16.97
N LEU A 12 28.45 100.20 18.16
CA LEU A 12 28.38 99.50 19.44
C LEU A 12 26.97 98.96 19.72
N GLY A 13 25.94 99.79 19.49
CA GLY A 13 24.54 99.38 19.63
C GLY A 13 24.18 98.24 18.68
N GLY A 14 24.59 98.33 17.41
CA GLY A 14 24.40 97.27 16.40
C GLY A 14 25.17 95.99 16.73
N GLY A 15 26.40 96.10 17.24
CA GLY A 15 27.20 94.95 17.68
C GLY A 15 26.57 94.20 18.86
N VAL A 16 26.05 94.93 19.85
CA VAL A 16 25.35 94.34 21.01
C VAL A 16 24.05 93.66 20.57
N LEU A 17 23.25 94.32 19.72
CA LEU A 17 22.01 93.74 19.18
C LEU A 17 22.28 92.49 18.35
N SER A 18 23.31 92.52 17.50
CA SER A 18 23.74 91.36 16.71
C SER A 18 24.18 90.20 17.60
N TYR A 19 24.98 90.46 18.64
CA TYR A 19 25.40 89.45 19.62
C TYR A 19 24.21 88.79 20.32
N PHE A 20 23.23 89.57 20.79
CA PHE A 20 22.02 89.01 21.43
C PHE A 20 21.16 88.20 20.46
N MET A 21 21.02 88.63 19.20
CA MET A 21 20.30 87.86 18.18
C MET A 21 21.03 86.56 17.84
N TRP A 22 22.37 86.59 17.76
CA TRP A 22 23.19 85.42 17.51
C TRP A 22 23.19 84.44 18.67
N ASP A 23 23.31 84.91 19.91
CA ASP A 23 23.22 84.07 21.11
C ASP A 23 21.86 83.39 21.20
N LYS A 24 20.76 84.15 20.97
CA LYS A 24 19.41 83.57 20.97
C LYS A 24 19.21 82.53 19.87
N ALA A 25 19.76 82.76 18.67
CA ALA A 25 19.73 81.78 17.57
C ALA A 25 20.56 80.52 17.88
N ILE A 26 21.73 80.67 18.50
CA ILE A 26 22.59 79.57 18.94
C ILE A 26 21.91 78.77 20.06
N GLN A 27 21.27 79.42 21.03
CA GLN A 27 20.50 78.73 22.05
C GLN A 27 19.31 77.95 21.47
N GLY A 28 18.63 78.53 20.46
CA GLY A 28 17.58 77.82 19.71
C GLY A 28 18.10 76.56 19.01
N LYS A 29 19.25 76.65 18.31
CA LYS A 29 19.91 75.49 17.69
C LYS A 29 20.35 74.45 18.71
N LYS A 30 20.95 74.85 19.84
CA LYS A 30 21.36 73.93 20.91
C LYS A 30 20.16 73.16 21.48
N ARG A 31 19.06 73.85 21.77
CA ARG A 31 17.83 73.19 22.25
C ARG A 31 17.25 72.23 21.21
N LYS A 32 17.27 72.61 19.94
CA LYS A 32 16.80 71.74 18.85
C LYS A 32 17.66 70.47 18.71
N ILE A 33 18.98 70.60 18.74
CA ILE A 33 19.91 69.46 18.68
C ILE A 33 19.71 68.52 19.88
N ILE A 34 19.55 69.07 21.10
CA ILE A 34 19.29 68.26 22.30
C ILE A 34 17.93 67.54 22.17
N SER A 35 16.89 68.24 21.73
CA SER A 35 15.56 67.64 21.54
C SER A 35 15.55 66.56 20.45
N GLU A 36 16.31 66.74 19.37
CA GLU A 36 16.47 65.74 18.31
C GLU A 36 17.25 64.52 18.84
N ALA A 37 18.34 64.73 19.59
CA ALA A 37 19.10 63.64 20.21
C ALA A 37 18.28 62.87 21.26
N GLU A 38 17.44 63.54 22.04
CA GLU A 38 16.51 62.89 22.99
C GLU A 38 15.45 62.06 22.25
N ALA A 39 14.89 62.59 21.16
CA ALA A 39 13.91 61.88 20.33
C ALA A 39 14.54 60.64 19.65
N GLU A 40 15.73 60.78 19.08
CA GLU A 40 16.49 59.66 18.50
C GLU A 40 16.85 58.62 19.58
N GLY A 41 17.26 59.06 20.77
CA GLY A 41 17.55 58.20 21.91
C GLY A 41 16.33 57.38 22.35
N GLU A 42 15.14 57.99 22.42
CA GLU A 42 13.89 57.29 22.73
C GLU A 42 13.49 56.30 21.63
N VAL A 43 13.73 56.62 20.36
CA VAL A 43 13.51 55.67 19.24
C VAL A 43 14.44 54.47 19.35
N ILE A 44 15.75 54.68 19.57
CA ILE A 44 16.73 53.61 19.74
C ILE A 44 16.38 52.72 20.94
N LYS A 45 15.97 53.33 22.06
CA LYS A 45 15.53 52.60 23.25
C LYS A 45 14.31 51.73 22.96
N LYS A 46 13.30 52.26 22.27
CA LYS A 46 12.11 51.50 21.87
C LYS A 46 12.45 50.36 20.91
N ASP A 47 13.32 50.60 19.93
CA ASP A 47 13.78 49.59 18.99
C ASP A 47 14.53 48.45 19.71
N LYS A 48 15.44 48.78 20.63
CA LYS A 48 16.15 47.78 21.45
C LYS A 48 15.22 47.01 22.37
N MET A 49 14.21 47.65 22.94
CA MET A 49 13.19 46.97 23.74
C MET A 49 12.34 46.02 22.88
N LEU A 50 12.01 46.40 21.64
CA LEU A 50 11.29 45.53 20.70
C LEU A 50 12.13 44.32 20.30
N GLN A 51 13.40 44.52 19.93
CA GLN A 51 14.34 43.43 19.62
C GLN A 51 14.51 42.47 20.79
N ALA A 52 14.61 42.98 22.03
CA ALA A 52 14.67 42.15 23.22
C ALA A 52 13.38 41.34 23.43
N LYS A 53 12.22 41.95 23.19
CA LYS A 53 10.92 41.28 23.29
C LYS A 53 10.74 40.21 22.22
N GLU A 54 11.15 40.50 20.98
CA GLU A 54 11.13 39.54 19.87
C GLU A 54 12.04 38.35 20.15
N LYS A 55 13.28 38.60 20.59
CA LYS A 55 14.22 37.54 20.97
C LYS A 55 13.72 36.71 22.16
N PHE A 56 13.06 37.34 23.13
CA PHE A 56 12.44 36.63 24.25
C PHE A 56 11.30 35.72 23.77
N LEU A 57 10.43 36.21 22.88
CA LEU A 57 9.35 35.41 22.31
C LEU A 57 9.88 34.24 21.48
N GLN A 58 10.94 34.47 20.69
CA GLN A 58 11.60 33.43 19.92
C GLN A 58 12.19 32.34 20.83
N LEU A 59 12.97 32.73 21.86
CA LEU A 59 13.54 31.78 22.82
C LEU A 59 12.46 31.01 23.59
N LYS A 60 11.35 31.68 23.93
CA LYS A 60 10.20 31.02 24.57
C LYS A 60 9.55 29.98 23.63
N ALA A 61 9.34 30.33 22.36
CA ALA A 61 8.78 29.41 21.38
C ALA A 61 9.70 28.20 21.11
N GLU A 62 11.01 28.41 21.02
CA GLU A 62 12.00 27.33 20.89
C GLU A 62 12.00 26.42 22.13
N HIS A 63 11.88 26.99 23.33
CA HIS A 63 11.79 26.23 24.56
C HIS A 63 10.48 25.42 24.66
N GLU A 64 9.34 26.00 24.30
CA GLU A 64 8.05 25.29 24.25
C GLU A 64 8.09 24.15 23.23
N LYS A 65 8.72 24.36 22.07
CA LYS A 65 8.93 23.31 21.07
C LYS A 65 9.81 22.18 21.63
N TYR A 66 10.91 22.51 22.29
CA TYR A 66 11.80 21.53 22.92
C TYR A 66 11.08 20.72 24.01
N ILE A 67 10.27 21.37 24.85
CA ILE A 67 9.45 20.70 25.88
C ILE A 67 8.42 19.78 25.22
N ASN A 68 7.72 20.23 24.18
CA ASN A 68 6.75 19.39 23.47
C ASN A 68 7.41 18.17 22.81
N GLU A 69 8.57 18.34 22.19
CA GLU A 69 9.34 17.22 21.63
C GLU A 69 9.79 16.23 22.71
N LYS A 70 10.23 16.72 23.87
CA LYS A 70 10.58 15.88 25.02
C LYS A 70 9.37 15.13 25.58
N ASN A 71 8.24 15.81 25.75
CA ASN A 71 6.99 15.20 26.23
C ASN A 71 6.50 14.13 25.25
N ASN A 72 6.49 14.41 23.94
CA ASN A 72 6.12 13.43 22.92
C ASN A 72 7.02 12.18 22.95
N LYS A 73 8.34 12.36 23.15
CA LYS A 73 9.28 11.23 23.32
C LYS A 73 8.98 10.42 24.59
N ILE A 74 8.67 11.08 25.70
CA ILE A 74 8.30 10.42 26.95
C ILE A 74 6.98 9.63 26.78
N THR A 75 5.95 10.23 26.18
CA THR A 75 4.68 9.56 25.90
C THR A 75 4.86 8.36 24.96
N ALA A 76 5.70 8.47 23.94
CA ALA A 76 6.01 7.36 23.05
C ALA A 76 6.73 6.20 23.76
N LEU A 77 7.66 6.52 24.67
CA LEU A 77 8.33 5.52 25.50
C LEU A 77 7.36 4.85 26.49
N ASP A 78 6.47 5.61 27.12
CA ASP A 78 5.45 5.10 28.04
C ASP A 78 4.46 4.16 27.33
N ASN A 79 3.99 4.54 26.14
CA ASN A 79 3.12 3.67 25.33
C ASN A 79 3.83 2.37 24.91
N LYS A 80 5.12 2.46 24.55
CA LYS A 80 5.93 1.28 24.21
C LYS A 80 6.15 0.35 25.41
N LEU A 81 6.32 0.92 26.60
CA LEU A 81 6.41 0.16 27.85
C LEU A 81 5.09 -0.55 28.17
N LYS A 82 3.96 0.17 28.10
CA LYS A 82 2.62 -0.41 28.32
C LYS A 82 2.31 -1.55 27.35
N GLN A 83 2.68 -1.43 26.08
CA GLN A 83 2.53 -2.52 25.10
C GLN A 83 3.38 -3.74 25.46
N LYS A 84 4.63 -3.55 25.89
CA LYS A 84 5.50 -4.65 26.35
C LYS A 84 4.94 -5.32 27.60
N GLU A 85 4.43 -4.54 28.55
CA GLU A 85 3.83 -5.05 29.78
C GLU A 85 2.57 -5.86 29.50
N ALA A 86 1.69 -5.38 28.63
CA ALA A 86 0.52 -6.13 28.17
C ALA A 86 0.90 -7.46 27.48
N GLY A 87 1.94 -7.43 26.63
CA GLY A 87 2.47 -8.65 25.99
C GLY A 87 3.06 -9.64 27.01
N PHE A 88 3.70 -9.16 28.08
CA PHE A 88 4.22 -10.00 29.14
C PHE A 88 3.10 -10.65 29.96
N LEU A 89 2.05 -9.90 30.28
CA LEU A 89 0.84 -10.40 30.94
C LEU A 89 0.16 -11.51 30.13
N GLN A 90 -0.06 -11.29 28.82
CA GLN A 90 -0.64 -12.32 27.95
C GLN A 90 0.21 -13.60 27.92
N ARG A 91 1.54 -13.46 27.82
CA ARG A 91 2.45 -14.61 27.80
C ARG A 91 2.47 -15.36 29.14
N LYS A 92 2.33 -14.65 30.25
CA LYS A 92 2.18 -15.24 31.59
C LYS A 92 0.88 -16.03 31.70
N ASP A 93 -0.23 -15.49 31.21
CA ASP A 93 -1.54 -16.17 31.23
C ASP A 93 -1.53 -17.43 30.35
N GLU A 94 -0.91 -17.36 29.16
CA GLU A 94 -0.68 -18.53 28.30
C GLU A 94 0.15 -19.61 28.99
N LEU A 95 1.25 -19.22 29.65
CA LEU A 95 2.08 -20.15 30.40
C LEU A 95 1.29 -20.80 31.54
N GLN A 96 0.47 -20.04 32.26
CA GLN A 96 -0.39 -20.58 33.32
C GLN A 96 -1.45 -21.55 32.78
N ARG A 97 -2.03 -21.29 31.61
CA ARG A 97 -2.94 -22.23 30.94
C ARG A 97 -2.24 -23.53 30.57
N LYS A 98 -1.07 -23.45 29.94
CA LYS A 98 -0.26 -24.63 29.59
C LYS A 98 0.15 -25.44 30.81
N LEU A 99 0.45 -24.78 31.92
CA LEU A 99 0.81 -25.45 33.16
C LEU A 99 -0.38 -26.23 33.74
N LYS A 100 -1.59 -25.66 33.67
CA LYS A 100 -2.83 -26.36 34.06
C LYS A 100 -3.16 -27.53 33.14
N GLU A 101 -3.01 -27.35 31.83
CA GLU A 101 -3.19 -28.43 30.84
C GLU A 101 -2.21 -29.58 31.12
N PHE A 102 -0.94 -29.26 31.37
CA PHE A 102 0.06 -30.27 31.71
C PHE A 102 -0.26 -31.01 33.02
N GLU A 103 -0.82 -30.31 34.02
CA GLU A 103 -1.28 -30.95 35.26
C GLU A 103 -2.50 -31.86 35.04
N THR A 104 -3.42 -31.51 34.15
CA THR A 104 -4.54 -32.39 33.78
C THR A 104 -4.07 -33.60 32.99
N ASP A 105 -3.21 -33.42 32.00
CA ASP A 105 -2.65 -34.51 31.19
C ASP A 105 -1.89 -35.50 32.07
N LYS A 106 -1.12 -34.99 33.04
CA LYS A 106 -0.41 -35.85 34.00
C LYS A 106 -1.39 -36.69 34.84
N LYS A 107 -2.50 -36.11 35.30
CA LYS A 107 -3.54 -36.86 36.02
C LYS A 107 -4.21 -37.91 35.14
N GLU A 108 -4.49 -37.58 33.88
CA GLU A 108 -5.05 -38.56 32.93
C GLU A 108 -4.08 -39.72 32.69
N VAL A 109 -2.78 -39.44 32.52
CA VAL A 109 -1.74 -40.46 32.38
C VAL A 109 -1.65 -41.35 33.62
N ASP A 110 -1.75 -40.78 34.81
CA ASP A 110 -1.73 -41.54 36.07
C ASP A 110 -2.97 -42.45 36.17
N VAL A 111 -4.16 -41.95 35.79
CA VAL A 111 -5.41 -42.75 35.73
C VAL A 111 -5.32 -43.86 34.69
N ILE A 112 -4.76 -43.58 33.50
CA ILE A 112 -4.54 -44.57 32.45
C ILE A 112 -3.57 -45.65 32.92
N ARG A 113 -2.49 -45.27 33.62
CA ARG A 113 -1.55 -46.23 34.21
C ARG A 113 -2.23 -47.14 35.22
N GLU A 114 -3.08 -46.58 36.08
CA GLU A 114 -3.81 -47.33 37.09
C GLU A 114 -4.80 -48.29 36.42
N ASN A 115 -5.57 -47.83 35.44
CA ASN A 115 -6.46 -48.68 34.64
C ASN A 115 -5.71 -49.78 33.88
N LEU A 116 -4.56 -49.46 33.27
CA LEU A 116 -3.73 -50.43 32.56
C LEU A 116 -3.19 -51.49 33.53
N SER A 117 -2.83 -51.10 34.76
CA SER A 117 -2.40 -52.07 35.78
C SER A 117 -3.52 -53.03 36.19
N VAL A 118 -4.76 -52.52 36.29
CA VAL A 118 -5.95 -53.35 36.57
C VAL A 118 -6.25 -54.28 35.40
N GLN A 119 -6.18 -53.76 34.16
CA GLN A 119 -6.36 -54.55 32.95
C GLN A 119 -5.28 -55.61 32.80
N LEU A 120 -4.01 -55.32 33.08
CA LEU A 120 -2.92 -56.30 33.09
C LEU A 120 -3.18 -57.42 34.08
N ASN A 121 -3.63 -57.11 35.30
CA ASN A 121 -4.01 -58.13 36.28
C ASN A 121 -5.21 -58.96 35.81
N MET A 122 -6.21 -58.34 35.19
CA MET A 122 -7.36 -59.05 34.61
C MET A 122 -6.96 -59.94 33.44
N VAL A 123 -6.07 -59.46 32.57
CA VAL A 123 -5.53 -60.22 31.44
C VAL A 123 -4.75 -61.40 31.98
N GLN A 124 -3.90 -61.22 32.99
CA GLN A 124 -3.15 -62.31 33.61
C GLN A 124 -4.06 -63.37 34.24
N GLN A 125 -5.12 -62.96 34.94
CA GLN A 125 -6.14 -63.89 35.44
C GLN A 125 -6.89 -64.61 34.33
N LYS A 126 -7.26 -63.89 33.25
CA LYS A 126 -7.87 -64.49 32.07
C LYS A 126 -6.91 -65.40 31.33
N GLU A 127 -5.62 -65.11 31.32
CA GLU A 127 -4.59 -65.92 30.68
C GLU A 127 -4.44 -67.24 31.44
N GLU A 128 -4.40 -67.21 32.79
CA GLU A 128 -4.45 -68.41 33.63
C GLU A 128 -5.76 -69.21 33.44
N GLU A 129 -6.90 -68.53 33.36
CA GLU A 129 -8.20 -69.18 33.14
C GLU A 129 -8.31 -69.76 31.73
N LEU A 130 -7.83 -69.04 30.71
CA LEU A 130 -7.78 -69.46 29.32
C LEU A 130 -6.80 -70.61 29.13
N GLU A 131 -5.66 -70.62 29.82
CA GLU A 131 -4.72 -71.73 29.79
C GLU A 131 -5.35 -72.98 30.43
N ARG A 132 -6.14 -72.81 31.50
CA ARG A 132 -6.93 -73.89 32.11
C ARG A 132 -8.04 -74.40 31.17
N MET A 133 -8.78 -73.49 30.55
CA MET A 133 -9.82 -73.81 29.57
C MET A 133 -9.26 -74.42 28.31
N HIS A 134 -8.12 -73.94 27.80
CA HIS A 134 -7.39 -74.46 26.65
C HIS A 134 -6.89 -75.87 26.95
N LYS A 135 -6.42 -76.16 28.17
CA LYS A 135 -6.09 -77.52 28.60
C LYS A 135 -7.31 -78.45 28.54
N GLN A 136 -8.46 -77.98 29.02
CA GLN A 136 -9.73 -78.71 28.96
C GLN A 136 -10.27 -78.85 27.53
N GLN A 137 -10.10 -77.82 26.70
CA GLN A 137 -10.48 -77.82 25.29
C GLN A 137 -9.58 -78.72 24.47
N VAL A 138 -8.27 -78.79 24.75
CA VAL A 138 -7.35 -79.73 24.13
C VAL A 138 -7.73 -81.16 24.51
N GLU A 139 -8.03 -81.45 25.79
CA GLU A 139 -8.56 -82.75 26.21
C GLU A 139 -9.92 -83.09 25.55
N GLN A 140 -10.79 -82.10 25.31
CA GLN A 140 -12.07 -82.28 24.62
C GLN A 140 -11.96 -82.33 23.09
N LEU A 141 -10.98 -81.64 22.49
CA LEU A 141 -10.68 -81.63 21.05
C LEU A 141 -9.94 -82.91 20.64
N GLU A 142 -9.08 -83.45 21.51
CA GLU A 142 -8.54 -84.82 21.44
C GLU A 142 -9.67 -85.86 21.46
N ALA A 143 -10.80 -85.55 22.10
CA ALA A 143 -11.96 -86.44 22.15
C ALA A 143 -12.96 -86.27 20.99
N ILE A 144 -12.99 -85.13 20.28
CA ILE A 144 -14.13 -84.80 19.38
C ILE A 144 -13.73 -84.41 17.93
N SER A 145 -12.52 -83.94 17.64
CA SER A 145 -12.27 -83.39 16.29
C SER A 145 -11.52 -84.35 15.37
N GLY A 146 -12.26 -85.01 14.48
CA GLY A 146 -11.74 -85.70 13.29
C GLY A 146 -11.24 -84.74 12.19
N LEU A 147 -10.48 -83.71 12.58
CA LEU A 147 -9.75 -82.79 11.70
C LEU A 147 -8.28 -82.87 12.08
N SER A 148 -7.38 -82.86 11.10
CA SER A 148 -5.95 -82.88 11.38
C SER A 148 -5.53 -81.56 12.04
N ALA A 149 -4.71 -81.62 13.09
CA ALA A 149 -4.22 -80.44 13.81
C ALA A 149 -3.48 -79.43 12.90
N GLU A 150 -3.00 -79.87 11.74
CA GLU A 150 -2.37 -79.02 10.72
C GLU A 150 -3.36 -78.14 9.96
N GLU A 151 -4.55 -78.64 9.62
CA GLU A 151 -5.53 -77.89 8.83
C GLU A 151 -6.17 -76.75 9.64
N ALA A 152 -6.51 -77.00 10.90
CA ALA A 152 -7.04 -75.99 11.81
C ALA A 152 -6.02 -74.88 12.11
N LYS A 153 -4.74 -75.26 12.26
CA LYS A 153 -3.64 -74.31 12.47
C LYS A 153 -3.41 -73.45 11.22
N SER A 154 -3.49 -74.04 10.02
CA SER A 154 -3.33 -73.30 8.76
C SER A 154 -4.42 -72.24 8.58
N GLN A 155 -5.69 -72.60 8.83
CA GLN A 155 -6.81 -71.65 8.73
C GLN A 155 -6.70 -70.49 9.74
N LEU A 156 -6.27 -70.78 10.98
CA LEU A 156 -6.09 -69.75 12.00
C LEU A 156 -4.97 -68.77 11.62
N VAL A 157 -3.84 -69.28 11.13
CA VAL A 157 -2.69 -68.48 10.67
C VAL A 157 -3.08 -67.59 9.48
N GLU A 158 -3.92 -68.10 8.58
CA GLU A 158 -4.38 -67.35 7.41
C GLU A 158 -5.38 -66.25 7.79
N SER A 159 -6.30 -66.52 8.72
CA SER A 159 -7.21 -65.50 9.27
C SER A 159 -6.45 -64.37 9.97
N LEU A 160 -5.48 -64.71 10.84
CA LEU A 160 -4.64 -63.73 11.55
C LEU A 160 -3.80 -62.89 10.58
N LYS A 161 -3.28 -63.49 9.50
CA LYS A 161 -2.55 -62.74 8.46
C LYS A 161 -3.44 -61.75 7.71
N ASN A 162 -4.69 -62.11 7.42
CA ASN A 162 -5.63 -61.24 6.72
C ASN A 162 -6.11 -60.09 7.62
N GLU A 163 -6.34 -60.35 8.90
CA GLU A 163 -6.71 -59.34 9.90
C GLU A 163 -5.55 -58.34 10.13
N ALA A 164 -4.33 -58.84 10.35
CA ALA A 164 -3.14 -58.01 10.50
C ALA A 164 -2.85 -57.16 9.24
N LYS A 165 -3.10 -57.68 8.03
CA LYS A 165 -3.01 -56.90 6.78
C LYS A 165 -4.03 -55.76 6.74
N THR A 166 -5.24 -56.02 7.20
CA THR A 166 -6.33 -55.03 7.17
C THR A 166 -6.08 -53.91 8.17
N GLU A 167 -5.65 -54.24 9.38
CA GLU A 167 -5.23 -53.26 10.39
C GLU A 167 -4.01 -52.44 9.93
N ALA A 168 -3.00 -53.09 9.34
CA ALA A 168 -1.84 -52.39 8.80
C ALA A 168 -2.22 -51.38 7.70
N MET A 169 -3.17 -51.73 6.82
CA MET A 169 -3.68 -50.79 5.80
C MET A 169 -4.44 -49.61 6.41
N SER A 170 -5.25 -49.84 7.45
CA SER A 170 -5.93 -48.77 8.17
C SER A 170 -4.92 -47.82 8.83
N TYR A 171 -3.90 -48.38 9.49
CA TYR A 171 -2.85 -47.62 10.15
C TYR A 171 -2.00 -46.81 9.16
N ILE A 172 -1.68 -47.37 7.99
CA ILE A 172 -0.98 -46.64 6.92
C ILE A 172 -1.83 -45.47 6.42
N ASN A 173 -3.14 -45.66 6.21
CA ASN A 173 -4.01 -44.58 5.77
C ASN A 173 -4.13 -43.47 6.81
N GLU A 174 -4.24 -43.82 8.09
CA GLU A 174 -4.29 -42.86 9.20
C GLU A 174 -2.99 -42.04 9.28
N ILE A 175 -1.82 -42.68 9.21
CA ILE A 175 -0.52 -41.98 9.15
C ILE A 175 -0.44 -41.05 7.94
N MET A 176 -0.90 -41.49 6.76
CA MET A 176 -0.88 -40.68 5.54
C MET A 176 -1.80 -39.45 5.66
N GLU A 177 -2.94 -39.60 6.32
CA GLU A 177 -3.88 -38.51 6.55
C GLU A 177 -3.36 -37.52 7.61
N GLU A 178 -2.79 -38.02 8.70
CA GLU A 178 -2.11 -37.20 9.71
C GLU A 178 -0.92 -36.44 9.12
N ALA A 179 -0.12 -37.09 8.27
CA ALA A 179 0.98 -36.46 7.56
C ALA A 179 0.50 -35.33 6.63
N LYS A 180 -0.61 -35.53 5.90
CA LYS A 180 -1.23 -34.48 5.07
C LYS A 180 -1.75 -33.32 5.91
N LEU A 181 -2.44 -33.59 7.02
CA LEU A 181 -2.96 -32.55 7.92
C LEU A 181 -1.80 -31.73 8.53
N THR A 182 -0.74 -32.41 8.95
CA THR A 182 0.47 -31.79 9.52
C THR A 182 1.19 -30.95 8.48
N ALA A 183 1.37 -31.47 7.26
CA ALA A 183 1.98 -30.73 6.15
C ALA A 183 1.19 -29.46 5.81
N ASN A 184 -0.14 -29.55 5.73
CA ASN A 184 -1.01 -28.39 5.50
C ASN A 184 -0.90 -27.34 6.62
N LYS A 185 -0.80 -27.78 7.87
CA LYS A 185 -0.63 -26.89 9.03
C LYS A 185 0.71 -26.16 9.00
N GLU A 186 1.80 -26.88 8.72
CA GLU A 186 3.13 -26.27 8.62
C GLU A 186 3.26 -25.36 7.39
N ALA A 187 2.66 -25.72 6.24
CA ALA A 187 2.61 -24.85 5.06
C ALA A 187 1.91 -23.52 5.35
N LYS A 188 0.73 -23.56 6.00
CA LYS A 188 0.01 -22.34 6.44
C LYS A 188 0.87 -21.48 7.36
N LYS A 189 1.60 -22.11 8.29
CA LYS A 189 2.49 -21.42 9.24
C LYS A 189 3.67 -20.74 8.54
N VAL A 190 4.27 -21.36 7.51
CA VAL A 190 5.33 -20.75 6.69
C VAL A 190 4.80 -19.51 5.96
N VAL A 191 3.61 -19.61 5.34
CA VAL A 191 2.97 -18.47 4.66
C VAL A 191 2.69 -17.33 5.64
N VAL A 192 2.07 -17.61 6.80
CA VAL A 192 1.74 -16.60 7.82
C VAL A 192 3.01 -15.92 8.36
N LYS A 193 4.06 -16.68 8.70
CA LYS A 193 5.34 -16.12 9.15
C LYS A 193 5.96 -15.22 8.08
N THR A 194 5.86 -15.61 6.82
CA THR A 194 6.41 -14.85 5.69
C THR A 194 5.69 -13.51 5.54
N ILE A 195 4.36 -13.50 5.62
CA ILE A 195 3.54 -12.27 5.59
C ILE A 195 3.87 -11.36 6.77
N GLN A 196 3.92 -11.90 8.00
CA GLN A 196 4.15 -11.11 9.21
C GLN A 196 5.50 -10.40 9.24
N ARG A 197 6.52 -10.94 8.56
CA ARG A 197 7.86 -10.33 8.49
C ARG A 197 7.96 -9.16 7.50
N VAL A 198 7.00 -8.98 6.60
CA VAL A 198 7.02 -7.97 5.51
C VAL A 198 5.90 -6.94 5.66
N ALA A 199 5.31 -6.81 6.85
CA ALA A 199 4.22 -5.86 7.12
C ALA A 199 4.75 -4.42 7.29
N THR A 200 4.90 -3.71 6.17
CA THR A 200 4.95 -2.25 6.09
C THR A 200 3.97 -1.79 5.02
N GLU A 201 3.12 -0.83 5.37
CA GLU A 201 2.19 -0.18 4.44
C GLU A 201 2.98 0.77 3.53
N THR A 202 2.82 0.65 2.22
CA THR A 202 3.37 1.59 1.24
C THR A 202 2.25 2.24 0.46
N ALA A 203 2.32 3.57 0.36
CA ALA A 203 1.32 4.39 -0.31
C ALA A 203 1.19 4.05 -1.81
N ILE A 204 -0.04 4.18 -2.31
CA ILE A 204 -0.47 3.88 -3.68
C ILE A 204 -0.29 5.14 -4.53
N GLU A 205 0.40 5.03 -5.67
CA GLU A 205 0.53 6.13 -6.64
C GLU A 205 -0.42 5.93 -7.83
N ASN A 206 -1.12 6.99 -8.24
CA ASN A 206 -2.17 6.95 -9.25
C ASN A 206 -1.60 6.93 -10.69
N ALA A 207 -2.38 6.35 -11.62
CA ALA A 207 -2.00 6.14 -13.02
C ALA A 207 -2.09 7.40 -13.90
N VAL A 208 -2.68 8.50 -13.42
CA VAL A 208 -2.79 9.77 -14.14
C VAL A 208 -1.93 10.81 -13.44
N THR A 209 -1.14 11.53 -14.22
CA THR A 209 -0.26 12.59 -13.71
C THR A 209 -0.88 13.93 -14.01
N ILE A 210 -1.42 14.58 -12.98
CA ILE A 210 -1.99 15.92 -13.07
C ILE A 210 -0.86 16.92 -12.81
N PHE A 211 -0.56 17.75 -13.80
CA PHE A 211 0.37 18.85 -13.64
C PHE A 211 -0.41 20.10 -13.21
N HIS A 212 -0.16 20.55 -11.99
CA HIS A 212 -0.80 21.74 -11.42
C HIS A 212 -0.06 22.99 -11.86
N ILE A 213 -0.80 24.03 -12.21
CA ILE A 213 -0.29 25.28 -12.75
C ILE A 213 -0.74 26.44 -11.87
N GLU A 214 0.18 27.36 -11.58
CA GLU A 214 -0.07 28.49 -10.68
C GLU A 214 -0.96 29.59 -11.27
N SER A 215 -1.10 29.66 -12.61
CA SER A 215 -1.99 30.62 -13.27
C SER A 215 -2.35 30.22 -14.72
N ASP A 216 -3.51 30.68 -15.19
CA ASP A 216 -3.93 30.49 -16.58
C ASP A 216 -3.03 31.21 -17.61
N GLU A 217 -2.27 32.22 -17.18
CA GLU A 217 -1.26 32.86 -18.02
C GLU A 217 -0.11 31.90 -18.36
N ILE A 218 0.30 31.05 -17.40
CA ILE A 218 1.27 29.98 -17.65
C ILE A 218 0.66 28.93 -18.59
N LYS A 219 -0.61 28.57 -18.39
CA LYS A 219 -1.35 27.66 -19.29
C LYS A 219 -1.33 28.17 -20.74
N GLY A 220 -1.61 29.47 -20.95
CA GLY A 220 -1.53 30.12 -22.26
C GLY A 220 -0.13 30.09 -22.90
N ARG A 221 0.93 30.23 -22.11
CA ARG A 221 2.32 30.13 -22.58
C ARG A 221 2.73 28.69 -22.93
N ILE A 222 2.24 27.71 -22.19
CA ILE A 222 2.45 26.28 -22.47
C ILE A 222 1.77 25.88 -23.78
N ILE A 223 0.54 26.34 -24.03
CA ILE A 223 -0.18 26.13 -25.30
C ILE A 223 0.58 26.82 -26.45
N GLY A 224 0.95 28.08 -26.25
CA GLY A 224 1.55 28.92 -27.29
C GLY A 224 0.55 29.31 -28.38
N ARG A 225 0.96 30.20 -29.28
CA ARG A 225 0.12 30.63 -30.41
C ARG A 225 -0.22 29.43 -31.28
N GLU A 226 -1.51 29.19 -31.52
CA GLU A 226 -2.05 28.07 -32.31
C GLU A 226 -1.64 26.66 -31.80
N GLY A 227 -1.31 26.53 -30.51
CA GLY A 227 -0.89 25.24 -29.94
C GLY A 227 0.53 24.82 -30.34
N ARG A 228 1.33 25.73 -30.92
CA ARG A 228 2.68 25.40 -31.44
C ARG A 228 3.62 24.80 -30.39
N ASN A 229 3.49 25.24 -29.13
CA ASN A 229 4.38 24.83 -28.06
C ASN A 229 3.97 23.46 -27.53
N ILE A 230 2.67 23.20 -27.40
CA ILE A 230 2.15 21.85 -27.08
C ILE A 230 2.58 20.86 -28.15
N ARG A 231 2.35 21.14 -29.44
CA ARG A 231 2.76 20.23 -30.52
C ARG A 231 4.26 19.93 -30.51
N ALA A 232 5.10 20.93 -30.23
CA ALA A 232 6.55 20.71 -30.08
C ALA A 232 6.87 19.81 -28.88
N LEU A 233 6.16 19.96 -27.76
CA LEU A 233 6.36 19.14 -26.57
C LEU A 233 5.86 17.71 -26.77
N GLU A 234 4.70 17.54 -27.42
CA GLU A 234 4.15 16.25 -27.83
C GLU A 234 5.09 15.54 -28.82
N ALA A 235 5.62 16.24 -29.82
CA ALA A 235 6.57 15.68 -30.78
C ALA A 235 7.90 15.29 -30.12
N ALA A 236 8.41 16.10 -29.18
CA ALA A 236 9.68 15.84 -28.50
C ALA A 236 9.58 14.72 -27.45
N THR A 237 8.44 14.60 -26.77
CA THR A 237 8.24 13.63 -25.67
C THR A 237 7.51 12.37 -26.10
N GLY A 238 6.68 12.44 -27.14
CA GLY A 238 5.79 11.36 -27.56
C GLY A 238 4.61 11.11 -26.60
N VAL A 239 4.19 12.13 -25.86
CA VAL A 239 3.06 12.12 -24.90
C VAL A 239 1.97 13.05 -25.42
N GLU A 240 0.70 12.72 -25.23
CA GLU A 240 -0.44 13.58 -25.57
C GLU A 240 -0.76 14.50 -24.40
N ILE A 241 -0.90 15.80 -24.66
CA ILE A 241 -1.12 16.81 -23.63
C ILE A 241 -2.55 17.32 -23.77
N ILE A 242 -3.41 16.86 -22.85
CA ILE A 242 -4.82 17.24 -22.86
C ILE A 242 -4.98 18.49 -22.01
N VAL A 243 -5.45 19.55 -22.66
CA VAL A 243 -5.77 20.83 -22.04
C VAL A 243 -7.27 21.01 -22.09
N ASP A 244 -7.91 20.87 -20.93
CA ASP A 244 -9.36 21.00 -20.77
C ASP A 244 -9.73 22.37 -20.15
N ASP A 245 -11.02 22.70 -20.09
CA ASP A 245 -11.57 23.91 -19.46
C ASP A 245 -11.40 23.92 -17.93
N THR A 246 -10.86 22.84 -17.35
CA THR A 246 -10.49 22.80 -15.94
C THR A 246 -9.39 23.85 -15.65
N PRO A 247 -9.64 24.81 -14.74
CA PRO A 247 -8.63 25.80 -14.36
C PRO A 247 -7.44 25.14 -13.67
N GLU A 248 -6.25 25.73 -13.81
CA GLU A 248 -5.04 25.36 -13.03
C GLU A 248 -4.46 23.94 -13.23
N ALA A 249 -4.91 23.19 -14.24
CA ALA A 249 -4.40 21.83 -14.50
C ALA A 249 -4.18 21.51 -15.99
N ILE A 250 -3.13 20.73 -16.26
CA ILE A 250 -2.89 20.06 -17.55
C ILE A 250 -2.74 18.55 -17.29
N VAL A 251 -3.37 17.74 -18.14
CA VAL A 251 -3.33 16.28 -18.04
C VAL A 251 -2.34 15.72 -19.05
N LEU A 252 -1.37 14.93 -18.56
CA LEU A 252 -0.40 14.23 -19.39
C LEU A 252 -0.87 12.79 -19.63
N SER A 253 -1.23 12.48 -20.88
CA SER A 253 -1.72 11.17 -21.31
C SER A 253 -0.67 10.46 -22.16
N GLY A 254 -0.35 9.22 -21.83
CA GLY A 254 0.63 8.45 -22.58
C GLY A 254 0.83 7.05 -22.03
N PHE A 255 1.01 6.07 -22.93
CA PHE A 255 1.19 4.67 -22.57
C PHE A 255 2.52 4.42 -21.87
N ASP A 256 3.61 5.05 -22.34
CA ASP A 256 4.93 4.92 -21.73
C ASP A 256 5.06 5.83 -20.49
N PRO A 257 5.21 5.25 -19.29
CA PRO A 257 5.32 6.04 -18.06
C PRO A 257 6.61 6.86 -17.97
N VAL A 258 7.71 6.40 -18.58
CA VAL A 258 8.98 7.14 -18.58
C VAL A 258 8.84 8.41 -19.42
N ARG A 259 8.18 8.32 -20.56
CA ARG A 259 7.89 9.49 -21.40
C ARG A 259 7.01 10.50 -20.68
N ARG A 260 5.98 10.03 -19.96
CA ARG A 260 5.13 10.90 -19.12
C ARG A 260 5.93 11.65 -18.06
N GLU A 261 6.87 10.97 -17.41
CA GLU A 261 7.73 11.61 -16.42
C GLU A 261 8.69 12.63 -17.04
N VAL A 262 9.30 12.29 -18.19
CA VAL A 262 10.13 13.23 -18.95
C VAL A 262 9.32 14.47 -19.34
N ALA A 263 8.09 14.31 -19.80
CA ALA A 263 7.19 15.41 -20.14
C ALA A 263 6.86 16.27 -18.90
N ARG A 264 6.56 15.65 -17.77
CA ARG A 264 6.26 16.33 -16.50
C ARG A 264 7.45 17.17 -16.00
N LEU A 265 8.65 16.58 -15.98
CA LEU A 265 9.87 17.26 -15.55
C LEU A 265 10.30 18.36 -16.53
N ALA A 266 10.16 18.11 -17.83
CA ALA A 266 10.43 19.12 -18.85
C ALA A 266 9.47 20.31 -18.73
N LEU A 267 8.16 20.07 -18.55
CA LEU A 267 7.18 21.12 -18.29
C LEU A 267 7.51 21.92 -17.03
N HIS A 268 7.88 21.24 -15.95
CA HIS A 268 8.30 21.90 -14.72
C HIS A 268 9.49 22.85 -14.96
N GLN A 269 10.56 22.36 -15.60
CA GLN A 269 11.74 23.18 -15.91
C GLN A 269 11.42 24.35 -16.84
N LEU A 270 10.59 24.14 -17.87
CA LEU A 270 10.18 25.18 -18.82
C LEU A 270 9.32 26.27 -18.17
N VAL A 271 8.45 25.90 -17.23
CA VAL A 271 7.63 26.85 -16.46
C VAL A 271 8.50 27.66 -15.50
N THR A 272 9.44 27.02 -14.79
CA THR A 272 10.38 27.72 -13.89
C THR A 272 11.30 28.69 -14.64
N ASP A 273 11.78 28.31 -15.83
CA ASP A 273 12.61 29.17 -16.70
C ASP A 273 11.77 30.30 -17.36
N GLY A 274 10.45 30.11 -17.47
CA GLY A 274 9.50 31.08 -18.02
C GLY A 274 9.57 31.26 -19.55
N ARG A 275 10.50 30.56 -20.23
CA ARG A 275 10.74 30.63 -21.69
C ARG A 275 10.27 29.36 -22.37
N ILE A 276 9.11 29.44 -23.03
CA ILE A 276 8.48 28.29 -23.69
C ILE A 276 8.41 28.54 -25.20
N HIS A 277 9.36 27.97 -25.95
CA HIS A 277 9.38 28.01 -27.42
C HIS A 277 9.99 26.70 -27.99
N PRO A 278 9.68 26.31 -29.25
CA PRO A 278 10.01 24.98 -29.78
C PRO A 278 11.48 24.55 -29.60
N ALA A 279 12.45 25.39 -30.01
CA ALA A 279 13.86 25.05 -29.87
C ALA A 279 14.32 24.80 -28.42
N ARG A 280 13.75 25.54 -27.45
CA ARG A 280 14.05 25.37 -26.03
C ARG A 280 13.38 24.11 -25.47
N ILE A 281 12.16 23.81 -25.93
CA ILE A 281 11.45 22.58 -25.56
C ILE A 281 12.29 21.37 -25.97
N GLU A 282 12.78 21.31 -27.20
CA GLU A 282 13.63 20.21 -27.67
C GLU A 282 14.92 20.06 -26.84
N GLU A 283 15.59 21.18 -26.55
CA GLU A 283 16.81 21.20 -25.72
C GLU A 283 16.54 20.67 -24.30
N VAL A 284 15.49 21.19 -23.64
CA VAL A 284 15.14 20.82 -22.26
C VAL A 284 14.69 19.37 -22.20
N VAL A 285 13.85 18.91 -23.13
CA VAL A 285 13.42 17.50 -23.21
C VAL A 285 14.64 16.58 -23.40
N GLY A 286 15.58 16.95 -24.28
CA GLY A 286 16.81 16.18 -24.47
C GLY A 286 17.67 16.08 -23.21
N LYS A 287 17.75 17.17 -22.43
CA LYS A 287 18.48 17.20 -21.15
C LYS A 287 17.77 16.35 -20.08
N VAL A 288 16.46 16.52 -19.92
CA VAL A 288 15.64 15.77 -18.96
C VAL A 288 15.66 14.28 -19.28
N LYS A 289 15.60 13.89 -20.55
CA LYS A 289 15.69 12.48 -20.96
C LYS A 289 16.99 11.83 -20.47
N LYS A 290 18.12 12.53 -20.58
CA LYS A 290 19.41 12.04 -20.05
C LYS A 290 19.39 11.94 -18.52
N GLN A 291 18.85 12.95 -17.85
CA GLN A 291 18.73 12.98 -16.39
C GLN A 291 17.88 11.81 -15.85
N VAL A 292 16.72 11.55 -16.48
CA VAL A 292 15.84 10.44 -16.10
C VAL A 292 16.52 9.09 -16.36
N GLU A 293 17.26 8.93 -17.46
CA GLU A 293 18.00 7.70 -17.73
C GLU A 293 19.11 7.44 -16.69
N GLU A 294 19.83 8.47 -16.26
CA GLU A 294 20.81 8.37 -15.19
C GLU A 294 20.15 7.97 -13.86
N GLU A 295 18.99 8.57 -13.53
CA GLU A 295 18.21 8.23 -12.35
C GLU A 295 17.69 6.78 -12.38
N ILE A 296 17.26 6.30 -13.55
CA ILE A 296 16.86 4.90 -13.77
C ILE A 296 18.03 3.97 -13.41
N ILE A 297 19.21 4.22 -13.96
CA ILE A 297 20.39 3.38 -13.72
C ILE A 297 20.79 3.43 -12.24
N GLU A 298 20.78 4.60 -11.61
CA GLU A 298 21.10 4.75 -10.19
C GLU A 298 20.10 4.02 -9.30
N THR A 299 18.80 4.17 -9.57
CA THR A 299 17.72 3.49 -8.84
C THR A 299 17.86 1.97 -8.95
N GLY A 300 18.15 1.46 -10.16
CA GLY A 300 18.41 0.03 -10.39
C GLY A 300 19.60 -0.46 -9.57
N LYS A 301 20.73 0.24 -9.63
CA LYS A 301 21.94 -0.09 -8.86
C LYS A 301 21.64 -0.12 -7.36
N ARG A 302 21.02 0.94 -6.83
CA ARG A 302 20.64 1.02 -5.43
C ARG A 302 19.73 -0.14 -5.00
N THR A 303 18.72 -0.46 -5.81
CA THR A 303 17.80 -1.58 -5.52
C THR A 303 18.53 -2.92 -5.44
N THR A 304 19.45 -3.18 -6.36
CA THR A 304 20.23 -4.44 -6.35
C THR A 304 21.16 -4.53 -5.14
N ILE A 305 21.74 -3.42 -4.71
CA ILE A 305 22.58 -3.33 -3.50
C ILE A 305 21.73 -3.56 -2.24
N ASP A 306 20.62 -2.84 -2.11
CA ASP A 306 19.71 -2.94 -0.96
C ASP A 306 19.20 -4.37 -0.75
N LEU A 307 18.92 -5.08 -1.83
CA LEU A 307 18.44 -6.47 -1.80
C LEU A 307 19.57 -7.50 -1.67
N GLY A 308 20.83 -7.11 -1.86
CA GLY A 308 21.98 -8.02 -1.88
C GLY A 308 22.03 -8.94 -3.10
N VAL A 309 21.51 -8.48 -4.24
CA VAL A 309 21.53 -9.21 -5.51
C VAL A 309 22.71 -8.69 -6.34
N HIS A 310 23.75 -9.51 -6.51
CA HIS A 310 24.98 -9.11 -7.20
C HIS A 310 25.17 -9.84 -8.53
N GLY A 311 25.92 -9.25 -9.46
CA GLY A 311 26.28 -9.88 -10.73
C GLY A 311 25.12 -9.95 -11.73
N LEU A 312 24.20 -8.98 -11.71
CA LEU A 312 23.22 -8.77 -12.79
C LEU A 312 23.88 -8.04 -13.95
N HIS A 313 23.44 -8.33 -15.17
CA HIS A 313 23.88 -7.59 -16.35
C HIS A 313 23.46 -6.11 -16.24
N PRO A 314 24.28 -5.13 -16.67
CA PRO A 314 23.94 -3.69 -16.57
C PRO A 314 22.58 -3.34 -17.15
N GLU A 315 22.19 -4.03 -18.23
CA GLU A 315 20.90 -3.82 -18.88
C GLU A 315 19.71 -4.30 -18.04
N LEU A 316 19.85 -5.41 -17.30
CA LEU A 316 18.83 -5.84 -16.33
C LEU A 316 18.72 -4.85 -15.18
N ILE A 317 19.85 -4.29 -14.73
CA ILE A 317 19.88 -3.25 -13.68
C ILE A 317 19.13 -2.00 -14.17
N ARG A 318 19.35 -1.58 -15.41
CA ARG A 318 18.63 -0.47 -16.05
C ARG A 318 17.12 -0.73 -16.09
N LEU A 319 16.71 -1.91 -16.54
CA LEU A 319 15.29 -2.30 -16.59
C LEU A 319 14.65 -2.35 -15.19
N ILE A 320 15.35 -2.85 -14.17
CA ILE A 320 14.87 -2.80 -12.77
C ILE A 320 14.61 -1.35 -12.36
N GLY A 321 15.52 -0.43 -12.67
CA GLY A 321 15.30 1.00 -12.41
C GLY A 321 14.07 1.56 -13.11
N LYS A 322 13.81 1.13 -14.35
CA LYS A 322 12.68 1.57 -15.17
C LYS A 322 11.34 1.17 -14.57
N MET A 323 11.27 0.07 -13.81
CA MET A 323 10.08 -0.33 -13.05
C MET A 323 9.59 0.75 -12.08
N LYS A 324 10.45 1.68 -11.64
CA LYS A 324 10.05 2.79 -10.76
C LYS A 324 8.94 3.64 -11.36
N TYR A 325 8.92 3.80 -12.69
CA TYR A 325 7.94 4.67 -13.35
C TYR A 325 6.68 3.91 -13.74
N ARG A 326 6.72 2.57 -13.78
CA ARG A 326 5.54 1.76 -14.11
C ARG A 326 4.73 1.46 -12.86
N SER A 327 3.42 1.65 -12.97
CA SER A 327 2.45 1.19 -11.98
C SER A 327 1.53 0.14 -12.62
N SER A 328 1.25 -0.93 -11.90
CA SER A 328 0.30 -1.97 -12.31
C SER A 328 -0.74 -2.13 -11.21
N TYR A 329 -2.03 -2.10 -11.58
CA TYR A 329 -3.15 -2.24 -10.65
C TYR A 329 -3.16 -1.23 -9.47
N GLY A 330 -2.48 -0.09 -9.60
CA GLY A 330 -2.35 0.93 -8.55
C GLY A 330 -1.13 0.77 -7.64
N GLN A 331 -0.31 -0.27 -7.85
CA GLN A 331 0.97 -0.43 -7.15
C GLN A 331 2.14 -0.05 -8.04
N ASN A 332 3.14 0.60 -7.45
CA ASN A 332 4.42 0.83 -8.12
C ASN A 332 5.13 -0.52 -8.39
N LEU A 333 5.52 -0.77 -9.63
CA LEU A 333 6.05 -2.07 -10.06
C LEU A 333 7.39 -2.42 -9.41
N LEU A 334 8.28 -1.44 -9.25
CA LEU A 334 9.56 -1.65 -8.58
C LEU A 334 9.35 -2.03 -7.12
N GLN A 335 8.45 -1.31 -6.43
CA GLN A 335 8.16 -1.59 -5.03
C GLN A 335 7.54 -2.97 -4.83
N HIS A 336 6.59 -3.34 -5.71
CA HIS A 336 6.01 -4.68 -5.75
C HIS A 336 7.10 -5.75 -5.96
N SER A 337 7.96 -5.59 -6.97
CA SER A 337 9.05 -6.54 -7.24
C SER A 337 10.04 -6.66 -6.09
N ARG A 338 10.34 -5.57 -5.37
CA ARG A 338 11.17 -5.60 -4.15
C ARG A 338 10.50 -6.37 -3.01
N GLU A 339 9.19 -6.21 -2.86
CA GLU A 339 8.41 -6.94 -1.86
C GLU A 339 8.41 -8.44 -2.18
N VAL A 340 8.05 -8.81 -3.41
CA VAL A 340 8.06 -10.20 -3.91
C VAL A 340 9.44 -10.83 -3.72
N ALA A 341 10.52 -10.10 -4.05
CA ALA A 341 11.88 -10.58 -3.82
C ALA A 341 12.18 -10.91 -2.34
N ASN A 342 11.72 -10.07 -1.41
CA ASN A 342 11.90 -10.31 0.03
C ASN A 342 11.05 -11.48 0.53
N LEU A 343 9.79 -11.59 0.08
CA LEU A 343 8.92 -12.72 0.39
C LEU A 343 9.53 -14.03 -0.13
N CYS A 344 10.02 -14.04 -1.37
CA CYS A 344 10.69 -15.19 -1.99
C CYS A 344 11.91 -15.62 -1.18
N ALA A 345 12.72 -14.67 -0.70
CA ALA A 345 13.90 -14.97 0.10
C ALA A 345 13.53 -15.65 1.45
N ILE A 346 12.49 -15.14 2.12
CA ILE A 346 12.02 -15.69 3.40
C ILE A 346 11.42 -17.08 3.19
N MET A 347 10.55 -17.22 2.18
CA MET A 347 9.89 -18.49 1.88
C MET A 347 10.91 -19.57 1.49
N ALA A 348 11.87 -19.23 0.62
CA ALA A 348 12.95 -20.14 0.26
C ALA A 348 13.79 -20.55 1.48
N THR A 349 14.06 -19.63 2.42
CA THR A 349 14.79 -19.95 3.65
C THR A 349 14.03 -20.94 4.53
N GLU A 350 12.72 -20.73 4.75
CA GLU A 350 11.91 -21.63 5.57
C GLU A 350 11.73 -23.01 4.89
N LEU A 351 11.82 -23.09 3.57
CA LEU A 351 11.76 -24.33 2.78
C LEU A 351 13.14 -24.99 2.55
N GLY A 352 14.23 -24.43 3.07
CA GLY A 352 15.59 -24.98 2.90
C GLY A 352 16.20 -24.81 1.50
N LEU A 353 15.65 -23.91 0.68
CA LEU A 353 16.15 -23.57 -0.65
C LEU A 353 17.09 -22.36 -0.62
N ASN A 354 17.75 -22.05 -1.74
CA ASN A 354 18.69 -20.94 -1.82
C ASN A 354 17.97 -19.57 -1.83
N PRO A 355 18.06 -18.76 -0.74
CA PRO A 355 17.33 -17.49 -0.66
C PRO A 355 17.86 -16.44 -1.64
N LYS A 356 19.13 -16.53 -2.07
CA LYS A 356 19.71 -15.58 -3.04
C LYS A 356 19.10 -15.77 -4.42
N TRP A 357 18.87 -17.02 -4.83
CA TRP A 357 18.28 -17.31 -6.15
C TRP A 357 16.79 -16.98 -6.16
N ALA A 358 16.06 -17.31 -5.09
CA ALA A 358 14.66 -16.95 -4.95
C ALA A 358 14.45 -15.43 -4.94
N LYS A 359 15.30 -14.69 -4.22
CA LYS A 359 15.26 -13.21 -4.22
C LYS A 359 15.52 -12.63 -5.60
N ARG A 360 16.49 -13.18 -6.33
CA ARG A 360 16.82 -12.75 -7.71
C ARG A 360 15.69 -13.02 -8.68
N ALA A 361 15.07 -14.20 -8.60
CA ALA A 361 13.89 -14.54 -9.41
C ALA A 361 12.69 -13.64 -9.08
N GLY A 362 12.41 -13.42 -7.78
CA GLY A 362 11.32 -12.53 -7.35
C GLY A 362 11.51 -11.07 -7.76
N LEU A 363 12.75 -10.56 -7.82
CA LEU A 363 13.03 -9.20 -8.31
C LEU A 363 12.80 -9.07 -9.83
N LEU A 364 13.04 -10.15 -10.58
CA LEU A 364 13.00 -10.14 -12.04
C LEU A 364 11.69 -10.67 -12.63
N HIS A 365 10.78 -11.23 -11.82
CA HIS A 365 9.58 -11.93 -12.32
C HIS A 365 8.76 -11.07 -13.30
N ASP A 366 8.67 -9.78 -13.01
CA ASP A 366 7.88 -8.81 -13.77
C ASP A 366 8.71 -7.93 -14.72
N ILE A 367 9.99 -8.28 -15.00
CA ILE A 367 10.89 -7.49 -15.86
C ILE A 367 10.39 -7.36 -17.30
N GLY A 368 9.55 -8.30 -17.75
CA GLY A 368 8.89 -8.23 -19.06
C GLY A 368 7.87 -7.10 -19.19
N LYS A 369 7.51 -6.41 -18.10
CA LYS A 369 6.65 -5.22 -18.13
C LYS A 369 7.41 -3.93 -18.41
N VAL A 370 8.73 -3.92 -18.57
CA VAL A 370 9.46 -2.65 -18.82
C VAL A 370 10.38 -2.59 -20.05
N PRO A 371 10.36 -3.52 -21.02
CA PRO A 371 11.22 -3.38 -22.21
C PRO A 371 10.89 -2.12 -23.02
N ASP A 372 11.84 -1.70 -23.85
CA ASP A 372 11.69 -0.51 -24.72
C ASP A 372 10.80 -0.81 -25.94
N ASP A 373 10.77 -2.07 -26.36
CA ASP A 373 9.86 -2.59 -27.38
C ASP A 373 8.69 -3.30 -26.67
N GLU A 374 7.47 -3.15 -27.19
CA GLU A 374 6.27 -3.87 -26.74
C GLU A 374 5.96 -5.02 -27.72
N PRO A 375 6.65 -6.18 -27.63
CA PRO A 375 6.27 -7.34 -28.42
C PRO A 375 4.94 -7.92 -27.91
N GLU A 376 4.17 -8.56 -28.79
CA GLU A 376 2.91 -9.26 -28.47
C GLU A 376 3.09 -10.54 -27.63
N LEU A 377 4.21 -10.66 -26.90
CA LEU A 377 4.45 -11.78 -26.01
C LEU A 377 3.91 -11.45 -24.61
N PRO A 378 3.33 -12.45 -23.91
CA PRO A 378 3.03 -12.31 -22.49
C PRO A 378 4.25 -11.88 -21.67
N HIS A 379 4.06 -11.11 -20.60
CA HIS A 379 5.18 -10.48 -19.89
C HIS A 379 6.05 -11.51 -19.17
N ALA A 380 5.53 -12.65 -18.73
CA ALA A 380 6.34 -13.67 -18.09
C ALA A 380 7.27 -14.34 -19.10
N VAL A 381 6.75 -14.76 -20.27
CA VAL A 381 7.59 -15.26 -21.39
C VAL A 381 8.62 -14.22 -21.84
N LEU A 382 8.24 -12.94 -21.95
CA LEU A 382 9.15 -11.89 -22.36
C LEU A 382 10.26 -11.65 -21.31
N GLY A 383 9.89 -11.63 -20.03
CA GLY A 383 10.83 -11.54 -18.92
C GLY A 383 11.82 -12.70 -18.89
N MET A 384 11.34 -13.93 -19.14
CA MET A 384 12.17 -15.12 -19.26
C MET A 384 13.19 -14.98 -20.40
N LYS A 385 12.74 -14.61 -21.61
CA LYS A 385 13.63 -14.41 -22.77
C LYS A 385 14.65 -13.30 -22.53
N LEU A 386 14.27 -12.22 -21.84
CA LEU A 386 15.20 -11.15 -21.46
C LEU A 386 16.27 -11.67 -20.48
N ALA A 387 15.87 -12.44 -19.46
CA ALA A 387 16.78 -13.04 -18.50
C ALA A 387 17.76 -14.01 -19.20
N GLU A 388 17.26 -14.86 -20.11
CA GLU A 388 18.07 -15.76 -20.93
C GLU A 388 19.05 -15.02 -21.83
N LYS A 389 18.60 -13.96 -22.51
CA LYS A 389 19.45 -13.11 -23.37
C LYS A 389 20.64 -12.54 -22.59
N TYR A 390 20.44 -12.18 -21.33
CA TYR A 390 21.48 -11.66 -20.44
C TYR A 390 22.16 -12.73 -19.56
N LYS A 391 22.02 -14.02 -19.94
CA LYS A 391 22.73 -15.17 -19.34
C LYS A 391 22.41 -15.42 -17.87
N GLU A 392 21.16 -15.18 -17.47
CA GLU A 392 20.66 -15.69 -16.19
C GLU A 392 20.58 -17.22 -16.16
N LYS A 393 20.51 -17.79 -14.95
CA LYS A 393 20.46 -19.25 -14.78
C LYS A 393 19.12 -19.83 -15.24
N PRO A 394 19.08 -21.04 -15.82
CA PRO A 394 17.85 -21.67 -16.29
C PRO A 394 16.74 -21.73 -15.22
N GLU A 395 17.08 -21.98 -13.97
CA GLU A 395 16.12 -22.07 -12.87
C GLU A 395 15.50 -20.71 -12.52
N ILE A 396 16.23 -19.62 -12.75
CA ILE A 396 15.73 -18.24 -12.57
C ILE A 396 14.86 -17.86 -13.77
N CYS A 397 15.33 -18.16 -14.99
CA CYS A 397 14.55 -17.93 -16.21
C CYS A 397 13.20 -18.67 -16.14
N ASN A 398 13.19 -19.95 -15.74
CA ASN A 398 11.98 -20.72 -15.57
C ASN A 398 11.05 -20.12 -14.51
N ALA A 399 11.58 -19.68 -13.36
CA ALA A 399 10.77 -19.03 -12.34
C ALA A 399 10.13 -17.72 -12.82
N ILE A 400 10.83 -16.95 -13.68
CA ILE A 400 10.29 -15.76 -14.33
C ILE A 400 9.23 -16.14 -15.38
N GLY A 401 9.46 -17.17 -16.19
CA GLY A 401 8.50 -17.56 -17.24
C GLY A 401 7.24 -18.26 -16.73
N ALA A 402 7.34 -18.99 -15.62
CA ALA A 402 6.28 -19.87 -15.13
C ALA A 402 5.41 -19.25 -14.02
N HIS A 403 5.67 -18.02 -13.56
CA HIS A 403 4.93 -17.46 -12.42
C HIS A 403 3.44 -17.17 -12.69
N HIS A 404 3.03 -17.13 -13.96
CA HIS A 404 1.62 -17.07 -14.39
C HIS A 404 1.17 -18.32 -15.17
N ASP A 405 1.86 -19.45 -14.97
CA ASP A 405 1.55 -20.74 -15.63
C ASP A 405 1.65 -20.71 -17.17
N GLU A 406 2.39 -19.75 -17.75
CA GLU A 406 2.64 -19.63 -19.20
C GLU A 406 3.65 -20.68 -19.70
N VAL A 407 4.48 -21.19 -18.80
CA VAL A 407 5.52 -22.20 -19.03
C VAL A 407 5.45 -23.22 -17.90
N GLU A 408 5.80 -24.47 -18.18
CA GLU A 408 5.87 -25.53 -17.17
C GLU A 408 6.86 -25.19 -16.05
N MET A 409 6.46 -25.40 -14.79
CA MET A 409 7.34 -25.20 -13.63
C MET A 409 8.35 -26.34 -13.51
N GLN A 410 9.61 -26.05 -13.85
CA GLN A 410 10.71 -27.03 -13.80
C GLN A 410 11.56 -26.91 -12.53
N SER A 411 11.39 -25.81 -11.78
CA SER A 411 12.15 -25.49 -10.57
C SER A 411 11.22 -25.16 -9.42
N LEU A 412 11.60 -25.55 -8.19
CA LEU A 412 10.90 -25.16 -6.96
C LEU A 412 10.89 -23.64 -6.73
N LEU A 413 11.70 -22.86 -7.45
CA LEU A 413 11.66 -21.40 -7.43
C LEU A 413 10.39 -20.84 -8.09
N ALA A 414 9.86 -21.50 -9.13
CA ALA A 414 8.68 -21.05 -9.85
C ALA A 414 7.42 -20.96 -8.97
N PRO A 415 7.02 -22.02 -8.23
CA PRO A 415 5.86 -21.94 -7.35
C PRO A 415 6.09 -20.96 -6.18
N ILE A 416 7.33 -20.75 -5.73
CA ILE A 416 7.63 -19.74 -4.71
C ILE A 416 7.38 -18.32 -5.24
N VAL A 417 7.89 -18.01 -6.44
CA VAL A 417 7.68 -16.69 -7.06
C VAL A 417 6.19 -16.45 -7.30
N GLN A 418 5.46 -17.43 -7.84
CA GLN A 418 4.02 -17.34 -8.06
C GLN A 418 3.24 -17.08 -6.76
N VAL A 419 3.53 -17.83 -5.69
CA VAL A 419 2.86 -17.64 -4.40
C VAL A 419 3.21 -16.28 -3.80
N CYS A 420 4.46 -15.84 -3.87
CA CYS A 420 4.88 -14.55 -3.34
C CYS A 420 4.31 -13.36 -4.12
N ASP A 421 4.21 -13.46 -5.45
CA ASP A 421 3.51 -12.49 -6.30
C ASP A 421 2.03 -12.37 -5.90
N ALA A 422 1.32 -13.52 -5.82
CA ALA A 422 -0.06 -13.55 -5.38
C ALA A 422 -0.27 -12.95 -3.98
N ILE A 423 0.64 -13.20 -3.03
CA ILE A 423 0.59 -12.61 -1.68
C ILE A 423 0.75 -11.09 -1.73
N SER A 424 1.70 -10.56 -2.51
CA SER A 424 1.89 -9.11 -2.64
C SER A 424 0.68 -8.44 -3.32
N GLY A 425 0.11 -9.08 -4.34
CA GLY A 425 -1.05 -8.59 -5.09
C GLY A 425 -2.41 -8.71 -4.38
N ALA A 426 -2.54 -9.59 -3.38
CA ALA A 426 -3.79 -9.84 -2.64
C ALA A 426 -3.98 -8.96 -1.38
N ARG A 427 -3.03 -8.07 -1.07
CA ARG A 427 -3.12 -7.19 0.13
C ARG A 427 -4.35 -6.26 0.03
N PRO A 428 -5.15 -6.09 1.11
CA PRO A 428 -6.22 -5.10 1.14
C PRO A 428 -5.69 -3.70 0.80
N GLY A 429 -6.26 -3.05 -0.22
CA GLY A 429 -5.79 -1.77 -0.75
C GLY A 429 -4.89 -1.87 -1.99
N ALA A 430 -4.30 -3.04 -2.29
CA ALA A 430 -3.47 -3.28 -3.48
C ALA A 430 -4.25 -3.25 -4.79
N ARG A 431 -5.50 -3.70 -4.77
CA ARG A 431 -6.40 -3.73 -5.93
C ARG A 431 -7.55 -2.75 -5.70
N ARG A 432 -7.59 -1.67 -6.48
CA ARG A 432 -8.79 -0.86 -6.66
C ARG A 432 -9.78 -1.53 -7.62
N GLU A 433 -10.08 -2.82 -7.43
CA GLU A 433 -11.21 -3.47 -8.12
C GLU A 433 -12.56 -2.97 -7.56
N VAL A 434 -12.57 -2.24 -6.46
CA VAL A 434 -13.81 -1.85 -5.78
C VAL A 434 -14.49 -0.65 -6.44
N VAL A 435 -13.79 0.34 -7.02
CA VAL A 435 -14.47 1.55 -7.50
C VAL A 435 -15.21 1.32 -8.82
N GLU A 436 -14.59 0.63 -9.79
CA GLU A 436 -15.25 0.41 -11.08
C GLU A 436 -16.39 -0.61 -10.99
N SER A 437 -16.20 -1.71 -10.24
CA SER A 437 -17.29 -2.66 -9.95
C SER A 437 -18.40 -2.00 -9.13
N TYR A 438 -18.06 -1.06 -8.25
CA TYR A 438 -19.04 -0.27 -7.50
C TYR A 438 -19.81 0.71 -8.38
N ILE A 439 -19.15 1.43 -9.28
CA ILE A 439 -19.81 2.31 -10.26
C ILE A 439 -20.68 1.48 -11.20
N LYS A 440 -20.19 0.34 -11.71
CA LYS A 440 -21.00 -0.59 -12.53
C LYS A 440 -22.22 -1.10 -11.76
N ARG A 441 -22.08 -1.40 -10.47
CA ARG A 441 -23.21 -1.82 -9.62
C ARG A 441 -24.24 -0.70 -9.41
N LEU A 442 -23.79 0.52 -9.10
CA LEU A 442 -24.68 1.68 -8.97
C LEU A 442 -25.42 1.96 -10.28
N LYS A 443 -24.70 1.91 -11.40
CA LYS A 443 -25.27 2.10 -12.72
C LYS A 443 -26.27 1.01 -13.08
N ALA A 444 -25.98 -0.25 -12.76
CA ALA A 444 -26.93 -1.35 -12.95
C ALA A 444 -28.21 -1.17 -12.13
N LEU A 445 -28.13 -0.67 -10.88
CA LEU A 445 -29.30 -0.33 -10.06
C LEU A 445 -30.12 0.81 -10.68
N GLU A 446 -29.46 1.84 -11.21
CA GLU A 446 -30.11 2.96 -11.90
C GLU A 446 -30.79 2.52 -13.19
N ASP A 447 -30.11 1.72 -14.01
CA ASP A 447 -30.59 1.21 -15.30
C ASP A 447 -31.78 0.25 -15.12
N LEU A 448 -31.76 -0.60 -14.09
CA LEU A 448 -32.87 -1.51 -13.75
C LEU A 448 -34.15 -0.73 -13.40
N ALA A 449 -34.04 0.33 -12.61
CA ALA A 449 -35.21 1.15 -12.33
C ALA A 449 -35.64 2.00 -13.54
N LEU A 450 -34.69 2.39 -14.41
CA LEU A 450 -34.97 3.16 -15.62
C LEU A 450 -35.75 2.34 -16.67
N SER A 451 -35.63 1.00 -16.66
CA SER A 451 -36.34 0.14 -17.62
C SER A 451 -37.85 0.05 -17.37
N TYR A 452 -38.35 0.50 -16.21
CA TYR A 452 -39.77 0.46 -15.91
C TYR A 452 -40.54 1.59 -16.65
N PRO A 453 -41.71 1.28 -17.25
CA PRO A 453 -42.51 2.27 -17.97
C PRO A 453 -42.93 3.44 -17.06
N GLY A 454 -42.75 4.67 -17.55
CA GLY A 454 -43.15 5.90 -16.85
C GLY A 454 -42.10 6.47 -15.87
N VAL A 455 -40.97 5.79 -15.69
CA VAL A 455 -39.78 6.33 -15.02
C VAL A 455 -39.07 7.33 -15.93
N LEU A 456 -38.79 8.52 -15.41
CA LEU A 456 -38.10 9.60 -16.12
C LEU A 456 -36.62 9.66 -15.78
N LYS A 457 -36.26 9.48 -14.50
CA LYS A 457 -34.88 9.52 -14.00
C LYS A 457 -34.72 8.64 -12.77
N THR A 458 -33.52 8.10 -12.57
CA THR A 458 -33.15 7.30 -11.40
C THR A 458 -31.85 7.82 -10.80
N TYR A 459 -31.71 7.73 -9.48
CA TYR A 459 -30.49 8.11 -8.77
C TYR A 459 -30.23 7.13 -7.63
N ALA A 460 -29.06 6.50 -7.64
CA ALA A 460 -28.56 5.72 -6.51
C ALA A 460 -27.81 6.66 -5.55
N ILE A 461 -28.37 6.88 -4.36
CA ILE A 461 -27.88 7.80 -3.33
C ILE A 461 -27.38 6.99 -2.12
N GLN A 462 -26.64 7.64 -1.22
CA GLN A 462 -26.11 7.05 0.02
C GLN A 462 -25.31 5.77 -0.24
N ALA A 463 -24.38 5.89 -1.18
CA ALA A 463 -23.54 4.78 -1.57
C ALA A 463 -24.29 3.55 -2.10
N GLY A 464 -25.48 3.74 -2.69
CA GLY A 464 -26.33 2.67 -3.21
C GLY A 464 -27.23 2.02 -2.17
N ARG A 465 -27.41 2.66 -1.00
CA ARG A 465 -28.38 2.25 0.02
C ARG A 465 -29.75 2.91 -0.13
N GLU A 466 -29.88 3.88 -1.03
CA GLU A 466 -31.15 4.50 -1.38
C GLU A 466 -31.24 4.61 -2.91
N LEU A 467 -32.33 4.16 -3.51
CA LEU A 467 -32.62 4.35 -4.93
C LEU A 467 -33.82 5.28 -5.06
N ARG A 468 -33.61 6.46 -5.66
CA ARG A 468 -34.67 7.42 -5.96
C ARG A 468 -35.10 7.29 -7.41
N VAL A 469 -36.39 7.08 -7.60
CA VAL A 469 -37.01 6.90 -8.92
C VAL A 469 -37.99 8.03 -9.15
N ILE A 470 -37.76 8.84 -10.17
CA ILE A 470 -38.63 9.96 -10.52
C ILE A 470 -39.56 9.52 -11.64
N VAL A 471 -40.86 9.65 -11.42
CA VAL A 471 -41.91 9.30 -12.38
C VAL A 471 -42.71 10.52 -12.78
N GLY A 472 -43.17 10.54 -14.03
CA GLY A 472 -43.99 11.63 -14.56
C GLY A 472 -45.40 11.59 -13.97
N SER A 473 -45.88 12.72 -13.44
CA SER A 473 -47.23 12.81 -12.89
C SER A 473 -48.33 12.57 -13.94
N ASP A 474 -48.01 12.75 -15.21
CA ASP A 474 -48.87 12.52 -16.38
C ASP A 474 -48.93 11.06 -16.82
N LYS A 475 -47.99 10.21 -16.37
CA LYS A 475 -47.83 8.83 -16.87
C LYS A 475 -48.19 7.75 -15.86
N ILE A 476 -48.05 8.03 -14.57
CA ILE A 476 -48.26 7.05 -13.49
C ILE A 476 -49.18 7.67 -12.44
N SER A 477 -50.19 6.93 -11.99
CA SER A 477 -51.08 7.32 -10.89
C SER A 477 -50.47 7.05 -9.52
N ASP A 478 -51.06 7.60 -8.44
CA ASP A 478 -50.52 7.41 -7.08
C ASP A 478 -50.52 5.93 -6.66
N LYS A 479 -51.53 5.16 -7.06
CA LYS A 479 -51.61 3.73 -6.78
C LYS A 479 -50.56 2.92 -7.54
N GLU A 480 -50.31 3.29 -8.80
CA GLU A 480 -49.25 2.66 -9.60
C GLU A 480 -47.84 3.03 -9.11
N THR A 481 -47.69 4.20 -8.48
CA THR A 481 -46.43 4.64 -7.87
C THR A 481 -46.07 3.75 -6.67
N GLU A 482 -47.05 3.39 -5.84
CA GLU A 482 -46.86 2.46 -4.72
C GLU A 482 -46.48 1.07 -5.22
N GLN A 483 -47.19 0.55 -6.23
CA GLN A 483 -46.89 -0.74 -6.85
C GLN A 483 -45.49 -0.78 -7.47
N LEU A 484 -45.10 0.28 -8.20
CA LEU A 484 -43.79 0.39 -8.83
C LEU A 484 -42.65 0.36 -7.79
N SER A 485 -42.84 0.99 -6.63
CA SER A 485 -41.85 0.96 -5.55
C SER A 485 -41.62 -0.45 -5.01
N TYR A 486 -42.69 -1.25 -4.91
CA TYR A 486 -42.65 -2.64 -4.47
C TYR A 486 -42.01 -3.54 -5.53
N ASP A 487 -42.38 -3.37 -6.80
CA ASP A 487 -41.88 -4.19 -7.90
C ASP A 487 -40.37 -4.00 -8.10
N ILE A 488 -39.88 -2.75 -8.03
CA ILE A 488 -38.44 -2.45 -8.10
C ILE A 488 -37.69 -3.05 -6.91
N ALA A 489 -38.24 -2.94 -5.68
CA ALA A 489 -37.62 -3.51 -4.49
C ALA A 489 -37.48 -5.03 -4.60
N LYS A 490 -38.54 -5.71 -5.09
CA LYS A 490 -38.54 -7.15 -5.29
C LYS A 490 -37.57 -7.58 -6.38
N HIS A 491 -37.54 -6.87 -7.50
CA HIS A 491 -36.64 -7.18 -8.62
C HIS A 491 -35.16 -7.04 -8.23
N ILE A 492 -34.81 -6.01 -7.45
CA ILE A 492 -33.46 -5.85 -6.90
C ILE A 492 -33.12 -6.99 -5.92
N GLN A 493 -34.07 -7.43 -5.10
CA GLN A 493 -33.86 -8.55 -4.17
C GLN A 493 -33.61 -9.87 -4.90
N ASP A 494 -34.30 -10.12 -6.01
CA ASP A 494 -34.25 -11.38 -6.75
C ASP A 494 -33.03 -11.44 -7.70
N GLU A 495 -32.68 -10.33 -8.37
CA GLU A 495 -31.63 -10.31 -9.40
C GLU A 495 -30.27 -9.82 -8.89
N MET A 496 -30.21 -9.05 -7.80
CA MET A 496 -28.95 -8.45 -7.32
C MET A 496 -28.60 -8.88 -5.89
N THR A 497 -27.38 -9.40 -5.73
CA THR A 497 -26.84 -9.70 -4.40
C THR A 497 -26.29 -8.42 -3.77
N TYR A 498 -27.02 -7.83 -2.81
CA TYR A 498 -26.59 -6.62 -2.12
C TYR A 498 -26.43 -6.82 -0.60
N PRO A 499 -25.30 -6.35 0.01
CA PRO A 499 -25.13 -6.43 1.45
C PRO A 499 -25.91 -5.33 2.16
N GLY A 500 -27.03 -5.71 2.79
CA GLY A 500 -27.87 -4.82 3.61
C GLY A 500 -29.19 -4.44 2.95
N GLN A 501 -29.92 -3.52 3.58
CA GLN A 501 -31.21 -3.05 3.07
C GLN A 501 -31.02 -1.85 2.15
N ILE A 502 -31.71 -1.87 1.00
CA ILE A 502 -31.80 -0.73 0.07
C ILE A 502 -33.18 -0.11 0.22
N LYS A 503 -33.21 1.21 0.43
CA LYS A 503 -34.45 1.98 0.49
C LYS A 503 -34.84 2.43 -0.92
N ILE A 504 -35.98 1.96 -1.42
CA ILE A 504 -36.54 2.45 -2.70
C ILE A 504 -37.50 3.60 -2.41
N THR A 505 -37.36 4.72 -3.10
CA THR A 505 -38.23 5.89 -2.97
C THR A 505 -38.66 6.35 -4.36
N VAL A 506 -39.96 6.22 -4.65
CA VAL A 506 -40.54 6.70 -5.91
C VAL A 506 -41.16 8.07 -5.68
N ILE A 507 -40.80 9.04 -6.51
CA ILE A 507 -41.24 10.43 -6.42
C ILE A 507 -42.00 10.76 -7.71
N ARG A 508 -43.28 11.08 -7.57
CA ARG A 508 -44.11 11.59 -8.66
C ARG A 508 -43.92 13.10 -8.75
N GLU A 509 -43.37 13.57 -9.86
CA GLU A 509 -43.00 14.99 -10.05
C GLU A 509 -43.78 15.62 -11.21
N LEU A 510 -44.30 16.83 -10.99
CA LEU A 510 -44.83 17.71 -12.04
C LEU A 510 -43.87 18.89 -12.22
N ARG A 511 -43.35 19.07 -13.44
CA ARG A 511 -42.50 20.23 -13.79
C ARG A 511 -43.23 21.16 -14.73
N ALA A 512 -43.52 22.37 -14.26
CA ALA A 512 -43.98 23.48 -15.10
C ALA A 512 -42.79 24.39 -15.42
N VAL A 513 -42.50 24.60 -16.70
CA VAL A 513 -41.41 25.46 -17.17
C VAL A 513 -42.00 26.55 -18.06
N ASN A 514 -41.87 27.80 -17.65
CA ASN A 514 -42.28 28.97 -18.43
C ASN A 514 -41.05 29.83 -18.73
N TYR A 515 -40.92 30.30 -19.97
CA TYR A 515 -39.86 31.21 -20.37
C TYR A 515 -40.43 32.63 -20.46
N ALA A 516 -39.82 33.56 -19.72
CA ALA A 516 -40.06 34.99 -19.89
C ALA A 516 -39.13 35.53 -20.98
N LYS A 517 -39.64 36.41 -21.84
CA LYS A 517 -38.84 37.12 -22.84
C LYS A 517 -38.36 38.46 -22.30
#